data_AF-A0A3Q0IZC8-F1
#
_entry.id   AF-A0A3Q0IZC8-F1
#
_cell.length_a   1.000
_cell.length_b   1.000
_cell.length_c   1.000
_cell.angle_alpha   90.00
_cell.angle_beta   90.00
_cell.angle_gamma   90.00
#
_symmetry.space_group_name_H-M   'P 1'
#
loop_
_entity.id
_entity.type
_entity.pdbx_description
1 polymer ?
#
loop_
_entity_poly.entity_id
_entity_poly.type
_entity_poly.pdbx_seq_one_letter_code
_entity_poly.pdbx_strand_id
1 'polypeptide(L)'
;MHWTVHLTGGPRRVNHAAVLNDNKIFTFGGYCSGEDYVKRRPMDVYILNTESLRWSAVPVASKGHPSHFIFSFLFHQGEPPSYRDFHTANIIDGRMYIWGGRGDESSLYHSGSEVYCPDLVYLDLKYFTWIRPNTTGSVPVGRRSHSAFVYGDGLYIFGGYNGLVEEHYNDIYRYCTRRQEWARVIPHGAPPTKRRRQSCIIKGDTLIMFGGSR
;
A
#
# COMPACT_ATOMS: atom_id res chain seq x y z
N MET A 1 28.91 3.74 1.88
CA MET A 1 27.49 3.98 1.54
C MET A 1 27.47 5.07 0.48
N HIS A 2 26.86 4.82 -0.69
CA HIS A 2 26.80 5.79 -1.79
C HIS A 2 25.34 6.04 -2.17
N TRP A 3 25.02 7.28 -2.51
CA TRP A 3 23.74 7.63 -3.13
C TRP A 3 23.82 7.35 -4.63
N THR A 4 22.78 6.72 -5.18
CA THR A 4 22.62 6.48 -6.61
C THR A 4 21.30 7.08 -7.08
N VAL A 5 21.30 7.70 -8.27
CA VAL A 5 20.13 8.37 -8.82
C VAL A 5 19.80 7.77 -10.19
N HIS A 6 18.63 7.13 -10.30
CA HIS A 6 18.11 6.57 -11.55
C HIS A 6 16.71 7.13 -11.81
N LEU A 7 16.66 8.26 -12.53
CA LEU A 7 15.43 9.02 -12.74
C LEU A 7 14.60 8.55 -13.94
N THR A 8 15.17 7.71 -14.80
CA THR A 8 14.53 7.28 -16.05
C THR A 8 13.61 6.08 -15.81
N GLY A 9 12.33 6.25 -16.16
CA GLY A 9 11.32 5.18 -16.18
C GLY A 9 10.56 4.95 -14.87
N GLY A 10 10.99 5.55 -13.75
CA GLY A 10 10.30 5.43 -12.46
C GLY A 10 9.04 6.29 -12.34
N PRO A 11 8.14 5.99 -11.37
CA PRO A 11 6.94 6.78 -11.16
C PRO A 11 7.30 8.15 -10.56
N ARG A 12 6.81 9.23 -11.17
CA ARG A 12 6.98 10.61 -10.66
C ARG A 12 5.94 10.95 -9.59
N ARG A 13 5.83 10.14 -8.54
CA ARG A 13 4.75 10.24 -7.54
C ARG A 13 5.27 10.43 -6.12
N VAL A 14 4.59 11.22 -5.30
CA VAL A 14 4.82 11.32 -3.86
C VAL A 14 3.82 10.46 -3.09
N ASN A 15 4.17 10.08 -1.86
CA ASN A 15 3.30 9.35 -0.93
C ASN A 15 2.80 7.98 -1.48
N HIS A 16 3.58 7.38 -2.39
CA HIS A 16 3.44 6.00 -2.81
C HIS A 16 4.02 5.06 -1.74
N ALA A 17 3.70 3.78 -1.82
CA ALA A 17 4.29 2.75 -0.97
C ALA A 17 5.04 1.71 -1.81
N ALA A 18 6.02 1.05 -1.19
CA ALA A 18 6.89 0.10 -1.86
C ALA A 18 7.20 -1.12 -0.98
N VAL A 19 7.47 -2.25 -1.63
CA VAL A 19 7.99 -3.46 -0.97
C VAL A 19 9.16 -4.03 -1.77
N LEU A 20 10.12 -4.64 -1.08
CA LEU A 20 11.16 -5.46 -1.68
C LEU A 20 10.69 -6.93 -1.69
N ASN A 21 10.79 -7.59 -2.84
CA ASN A 21 10.67 -9.03 -2.96
C ASN A 21 11.81 -9.52 -3.87
N ASP A 22 12.70 -10.35 -3.31
CA ASP A 22 13.95 -10.77 -3.95
C ASP A 22 14.80 -9.56 -4.41
N ASN A 23 15.13 -9.48 -5.69
CA ASN A 23 15.92 -8.40 -6.31
C ASN A 23 15.05 -7.32 -6.99
N LYS A 24 13.78 -7.19 -6.58
CA LYS A 24 12.81 -6.28 -7.18
C LYS A 24 12.08 -5.46 -6.12
N ILE A 25 12.04 -4.14 -6.32
CA ILE A 25 11.22 -3.23 -5.54
C ILE A 25 9.95 -2.94 -6.32
N PHE A 26 8.80 -3.27 -5.73
CA PHE A 26 7.47 -3.02 -6.30
C PHE A 26 6.89 -1.78 -5.64
N THR A 27 6.34 -0.88 -6.43
CA THR A 27 5.72 0.36 -5.94
C THR A 27 4.30 0.51 -6.47
N PHE A 28 3.44 1.06 -5.64
CA PHE A 28 2.04 1.30 -5.96
C PHE A 28 1.56 2.65 -5.43
N GLY A 29 0.60 3.25 -6.15
CA GLY A 29 -0.13 4.43 -5.72
C GLY A 29 0.71 5.72 -5.71
N GLY A 30 0.25 6.69 -4.94
CA GLY A 30 0.85 8.02 -4.84
C GLY A 30 0.34 9.01 -5.88
N TYR A 31 0.71 10.27 -5.67
CA TYR A 31 0.19 11.44 -6.38
C TYR A 31 1.30 12.17 -7.16
N CYS A 32 0.98 12.67 -8.36
CA CYS A 32 1.85 13.49 -9.20
C CYS A 32 1.10 14.74 -9.64
N SER A 33 1.62 15.93 -9.33
CA SER A 33 1.13 17.17 -9.92
C SER A 33 1.40 17.14 -11.43
N GLY A 34 0.34 17.16 -12.25
CA GLY A 34 0.43 17.17 -13.71
C GLY A 34 0.14 15.84 -14.41
N GLU A 35 -0.20 14.77 -13.67
CA GLU A 35 -0.86 13.62 -14.31
C GLU A 35 -2.32 13.93 -14.63
N ASP A 36 -2.80 13.44 -15.77
CA ASP A 36 -4.22 13.46 -16.12
C ASP A 36 -4.95 12.42 -15.25
N TYR A 37 -5.64 12.93 -14.23
CA TYR A 37 -6.55 12.16 -13.38
C TYR A 37 -8.00 12.26 -13.83
N VAL A 38 -8.28 13.00 -14.92
CA VAL A 38 -9.63 13.14 -15.49
C VAL A 38 -10.04 11.86 -16.21
N LYS A 39 -9.07 11.21 -16.87
CA LYS A 39 -9.29 9.89 -17.47
C LYS A 39 -9.17 8.81 -16.41
N ARG A 40 -10.27 8.09 -16.14
CA ARG A 40 -10.26 6.86 -15.35
C ARG A 40 -9.41 5.80 -16.06
N ARG A 41 -8.15 5.69 -15.64
CA ARG A 41 -7.31 4.52 -15.90
C ARG A 41 -7.13 3.75 -14.59
N PRO A 42 -6.73 2.47 -14.59
CA PRO A 42 -6.33 1.85 -13.34
C PRO A 42 -4.94 2.36 -12.92
N MET A 43 -4.60 2.22 -11.65
CA MET A 43 -3.26 2.58 -11.17
C MET A 43 -2.26 1.49 -11.55
N ASP A 44 -1.16 1.88 -12.18
CA ASP A 44 -0.09 0.97 -12.59
C ASP A 44 0.79 0.55 -11.41
N VAL A 45 1.45 -0.60 -11.55
CA VAL A 45 2.54 -1.05 -10.67
C VAL A 45 3.87 -0.73 -11.35
N TYR A 46 4.82 -0.19 -10.61
CA TYR A 46 6.19 -0.01 -11.11
C TYR A 46 7.14 -0.93 -10.37
N ILE A 47 8.09 -1.49 -11.12
CA ILE A 47 9.14 -2.37 -10.59
C ILE A 47 10.50 -1.73 -10.84
N LEU A 48 11.33 -1.65 -9.81
CA LEU A 48 12.75 -1.37 -9.92
C LEU A 48 13.53 -2.68 -9.72
N ASN A 49 14.29 -3.07 -10.74
CA ASN A 49 15.27 -4.14 -10.61
C ASN A 49 16.49 -3.60 -9.85
N THR A 50 16.85 -4.21 -8.71
CA THR A 50 17.90 -3.70 -7.81
C THR A 50 19.32 -4.00 -8.29
N GLU A 51 19.50 -4.87 -9.29
CA GLU A 51 20.81 -5.19 -9.87
C GLU A 51 21.16 -4.23 -11.02
N SER A 52 20.23 -4.03 -11.95
CA SER A 52 20.39 -3.14 -13.11
C SER A 52 20.06 -1.68 -12.82
N LEU A 53 19.35 -1.42 -11.71
CA LEU A 53 18.82 -0.11 -11.34
C LEU A 53 18.00 0.50 -12.48
N ARG A 54 17.11 -0.32 -13.06
CA ARG A 54 16.18 0.06 -14.13
C ARG A 54 14.74 -0.15 -13.69
N TRP A 55 13.93 0.84 -14.02
CA TRP A 55 12.49 0.82 -13.80
C TRP A 55 11.74 0.22 -14.99
N SER A 56 10.67 -0.51 -14.69
CA SER A 56 9.69 -0.99 -15.66
C SER A 56 8.28 -0.79 -15.12
N ALA A 57 7.39 -0.22 -15.93
CA ALA A 57 5.96 -0.21 -15.64
C ALA A 57 5.36 -1.59 -15.95
N VAL A 58 4.43 -2.03 -15.10
CA VAL A 58 3.60 -3.23 -15.27
C VAL A 58 2.17 -2.75 -15.40
N PRO A 59 1.70 -2.45 -16.63
CA PRO A 59 0.35 -1.95 -16.84
C PRO A 59 -0.70 -3.04 -16.62
N VAL A 60 -1.95 -2.63 -16.55
CA VAL A 60 -3.10 -3.56 -16.54
C VAL A 60 -3.22 -4.23 -17.90
N ALA A 61 -3.50 -5.53 -17.94
CA ALA A 61 -3.83 -6.16 -19.21
C ALA A 61 -5.12 -5.59 -19.79
N SER A 62 -5.07 -5.19 -21.06
CA SER A 62 -6.26 -4.73 -21.78
C SER A 62 -7.13 -5.91 -22.20
N LYS A 63 -8.46 -5.73 -22.18
CA LYS A 63 -9.41 -6.70 -22.75
C LYS A 63 -9.08 -6.89 -24.23
N GLY A 64 -8.62 -8.08 -24.62
CA GLY A 64 -8.26 -8.41 -26.00
C GLY A 64 -6.77 -8.73 -26.23
N HIS A 65 -5.90 -8.57 -25.23
CA HIS A 65 -4.57 -9.17 -25.30
C HIS A 65 -4.65 -10.66 -24.95
N PRO A 66 -4.05 -11.57 -25.74
CA PRO A 66 -4.04 -12.98 -25.41
C PRO A 66 -3.46 -13.18 -24.02
N SER A 67 -4.09 -14.03 -23.21
CA SER A 67 -3.63 -14.46 -21.88
C SER A 67 -2.30 -15.23 -21.90
N HIS A 68 -1.60 -15.23 -23.03
CA HIS A 68 -0.34 -15.91 -23.25
C HIS A 68 0.67 -14.87 -23.73
N PHE A 69 1.81 -14.84 -23.03
CA PHE A 69 3.02 -14.08 -23.34
C PHE A 69 3.21 -13.81 -24.84
N ILE A 70 2.94 -12.57 -25.26
CA ILE A 70 3.38 -12.06 -26.55
C ILE A 70 4.30 -10.87 -26.24
N PHE A 71 5.61 -11.08 -26.43
CA PHE A 71 6.73 -10.14 -26.34
C PHE A 71 6.87 -9.32 -25.03
N SER A 72 7.87 -9.65 -24.21
CA SER A 72 8.62 -8.79 -23.25
C SER A 72 7.87 -7.88 -22.24
N PHE A 73 6.55 -7.79 -22.25
CA PHE A 73 5.77 -6.93 -21.36
C PHE A 73 5.06 -7.76 -20.29
N LEU A 74 5.29 -7.39 -19.04
CA LEU A 74 4.59 -7.93 -17.89
C LEU A 74 3.33 -7.11 -17.67
N PHE A 75 2.18 -7.78 -17.49
CA PHE A 75 0.92 -7.13 -17.18
C PHE A 75 0.38 -7.66 -15.86
N HIS A 76 -0.35 -6.82 -15.13
CA HIS A 76 -1.13 -7.28 -13.99
C HIS A 76 -2.60 -7.49 -14.35
N GLN A 77 -3.24 -8.39 -13.63
CA GLN A 77 -4.62 -8.85 -13.81
C GLN A 77 -5.45 -8.60 -12.55
N GLY A 78 -6.75 -8.84 -12.66
CA GLY A 78 -7.69 -8.58 -11.58
C GLY A 78 -7.97 -7.08 -11.40
N GLU A 79 -8.75 -6.76 -10.38
CA GLU A 79 -9.21 -5.40 -10.12
C GLU A 79 -8.29 -4.71 -9.12
N PRO A 80 -7.38 -3.81 -9.55
CA PRO A 80 -6.50 -3.08 -8.64
C PRO A 80 -7.29 -2.23 -7.63
N PRO A 81 -6.68 -1.85 -6.50
CA PRO A 81 -7.26 -0.85 -5.64
C PRO A 81 -7.38 0.50 -6.37
N SER A 82 -8.35 1.30 -5.93
CA SER A 82 -8.51 2.67 -6.40
C SER A 82 -7.25 3.51 -6.16
N TYR A 83 -7.14 4.59 -6.94
CA TYR A 83 -6.16 5.66 -6.73
C TYR A 83 -6.09 6.08 -5.27
N ARG A 84 -4.88 6.06 -4.72
CA ARG A 84 -4.65 6.45 -3.33
C ARG A 84 -3.22 6.89 -3.05
N ASP A 85 -3.09 7.82 -2.13
CA ASP A 85 -1.83 8.24 -1.53
C ASP A 85 -1.82 7.97 -0.01
N PHE A 86 -0.63 8.03 0.61
CA PHE A 86 -0.46 7.83 2.07
C PHE A 86 -0.99 6.48 2.61
N HIS A 87 -1.08 5.46 1.75
CA HIS A 87 -1.33 4.08 2.11
C HIS A 87 -0.03 3.38 2.53
N THR A 88 -0.11 2.13 2.94
CA THR A 88 1.07 1.29 3.18
C THR A 88 1.07 0.08 2.25
N ALA A 89 2.28 -0.43 1.98
CA ALA A 89 2.50 -1.68 1.27
C ALA A 89 3.39 -2.59 2.13
N ASN A 90 3.02 -3.87 2.26
CA ASN A 90 3.74 -4.83 3.10
C ASN A 90 3.85 -6.18 2.37
N ILE A 91 4.99 -6.85 2.46
CA ILE A 91 5.23 -8.15 1.82
C ILE A 91 5.00 -9.28 2.82
N ILE A 92 4.17 -10.25 2.46
CA ILE A 92 3.97 -11.51 3.21
C ILE A 92 3.81 -12.63 2.19
N ASP A 93 4.64 -13.66 2.26
CA ASP A 93 4.56 -14.87 1.42
C ASP A 93 4.42 -14.59 -0.10
N GLY A 94 5.24 -13.68 -0.63
CA GLY A 94 5.22 -13.31 -2.06
C GLY A 94 4.00 -12.49 -2.49
N ARG A 95 3.26 -11.90 -1.54
CA ARG A 95 2.10 -11.03 -1.80
C ARG A 95 2.33 -9.63 -1.26
N MET A 96 2.14 -8.63 -2.12
CA MET A 96 2.20 -7.22 -1.74
C MET A 96 0.82 -6.78 -1.24
N TYR A 97 0.63 -6.68 0.07
CA TYR A 97 -0.58 -6.19 0.70
C TYR A 97 -0.63 -4.67 0.73
N ILE A 98 -1.74 -4.09 0.29
CA ILE A 98 -2.04 -2.66 0.28
C ILE A 98 -3.19 -2.40 1.25
N TRP A 99 -2.99 -1.48 2.19
CA TRP A 99 -4.05 -1.07 3.11
C TRP A 99 -4.07 0.45 3.35
N GLY A 100 -5.27 0.97 3.57
CA GLY A 100 -5.48 2.37 3.93
C GLY A 100 -5.22 3.33 2.77
N GLY A 101 -4.89 4.56 3.16
CA GLY A 101 -4.64 5.67 2.25
C GLY A 101 -5.88 6.52 2.00
N ARG A 102 -5.63 7.67 1.39
CA ARG A 102 -6.66 8.59 0.92
C ARG A 102 -6.81 8.41 -0.59
N GLY A 103 -8.04 8.21 -1.03
CA GLY A 103 -8.46 8.24 -2.43
C GLY A 103 -9.54 9.30 -2.66
N ASP A 104 -10.27 9.13 -3.76
CA ASP A 104 -11.37 10.02 -4.15
C ASP A 104 -12.50 9.21 -4.80
N GLU A 105 -13.77 9.49 -4.46
CA GLU A 105 -14.94 8.75 -4.99
C GLU A 105 -15.03 8.80 -6.51
N SER A 106 -14.73 9.97 -7.09
CA SER A 106 -14.82 10.19 -8.53
C SER A 106 -13.63 9.58 -9.28
N SER A 107 -12.58 9.17 -8.55
CA SER A 107 -11.24 8.85 -9.05
C SER A 107 -10.49 10.02 -9.69
N LEU A 108 -11.03 11.24 -9.58
CA LEU A 108 -10.33 12.48 -9.89
C LEU A 108 -9.56 12.89 -8.63
N TYR A 109 -8.23 12.99 -8.66
CA TYR A 109 -7.52 13.50 -7.48
C TYR A 109 -7.97 14.93 -7.15
N HIS A 110 -8.31 15.18 -5.88
CA HIS A 110 -8.77 16.48 -5.36
C HIS A 110 -10.11 16.97 -5.94
N SER A 111 -11.07 16.07 -6.17
CA SER A 111 -12.45 16.50 -6.53
C SER A 111 -13.17 17.22 -5.40
N GLY A 112 -12.63 17.13 -4.17
CA GLY A 112 -13.28 17.56 -2.94
C GLY A 112 -14.00 16.42 -2.20
N SER A 113 -14.21 15.28 -2.86
CA SER A 113 -14.86 14.08 -2.29
C SER A 113 -13.82 13.02 -1.88
N GLU A 114 -13.04 13.32 -0.85
CA GLU A 114 -12.02 12.39 -0.32
C GLU A 114 -12.67 11.11 0.24
N VAL A 115 -12.05 9.96 -0.01
CA VAL A 115 -12.36 8.70 0.69
C VAL A 115 -11.16 8.15 1.41
N TYR A 116 -11.39 7.47 2.53
CA TYR A 116 -10.35 6.81 3.30
C TYR A 116 -10.57 5.31 3.21
N CYS A 117 -9.68 4.61 2.53
CA CYS A 117 -9.95 3.24 2.08
C CYS A 117 -9.77 2.22 3.21
N PRO A 118 -10.82 1.49 3.65
CA PRO A 118 -10.69 0.48 4.71
C PRO A 118 -10.29 -0.90 4.18
N ASP A 119 -10.41 -1.12 2.86
CA ASP A 119 -10.24 -2.43 2.26
C ASP A 119 -8.77 -2.84 2.18
N LEU A 120 -8.50 -4.07 2.58
CA LEU A 120 -7.23 -4.74 2.33
C LEU A 120 -7.28 -5.41 0.96
N VAL A 121 -6.27 -5.19 0.14
CA VAL A 121 -6.09 -5.92 -1.13
C VAL A 121 -4.64 -6.36 -1.24
N TYR A 122 -4.35 -7.35 -2.08
CA TYR A 122 -2.96 -7.72 -2.37
C TYR A 122 -2.73 -8.05 -3.83
N LEU A 123 -1.50 -7.81 -4.29
CA LEU A 123 -1.00 -8.30 -5.56
C LEU A 123 -0.22 -9.60 -5.31
N ASP A 124 -0.66 -10.70 -5.90
CA ASP A 124 0.14 -11.93 -5.96
C ASP A 124 1.32 -11.71 -6.92
N LEU A 125 2.55 -11.71 -6.42
CA LEU A 125 3.73 -11.35 -7.22
C LEU A 125 4.21 -12.49 -8.13
N LYS A 126 3.68 -13.71 -7.97
CA LYS A 126 3.97 -14.83 -8.87
C LYS A 126 3.10 -14.74 -10.12
N TYR A 127 1.81 -14.46 -9.95
CA TYR A 127 0.84 -14.42 -11.05
C TYR A 127 0.52 -13.01 -11.54
N PHE A 128 1.00 -11.98 -10.85
CA PHE A 128 0.67 -10.58 -11.11
C PHE A 128 -0.84 -10.32 -11.09
N THR A 129 -1.55 -10.91 -10.13
CA THR A 129 -3.01 -10.79 -10.02
C THR A 129 -3.42 -10.10 -8.73
N TRP A 130 -4.21 -9.03 -8.86
CA TRP A 130 -4.83 -8.35 -7.73
C TRP A 130 -5.99 -9.17 -7.17
N ILE A 131 -5.99 -9.34 -5.85
CA ILE A 131 -6.99 -10.12 -5.12
C ILE A 131 -7.51 -9.30 -3.95
N ARG A 132 -8.85 -9.28 -3.81
CA ARG A 132 -9.54 -8.79 -2.61
C ARG A 132 -9.84 -9.99 -1.71
N PRO A 133 -9.12 -10.18 -0.59
CA PRO A 133 -9.49 -11.21 0.37
C PRO A 133 -10.86 -10.91 0.99
N ASN A 134 -11.59 -11.96 1.38
CA ASN A 134 -12.87 -11.80 2.07
C ASN A 134 -12.60 -11.52 3.55
N THR A 135 -12.33 -10.26 3.88
CA THR A 135 -11.91 -9.89 5.23
C THR A 135 -13.08 -9.91 6.22
N THR A 136 -12.87 -10.53 7.38
CA THR A 136 -13.87 -10.61 8.47
C THR A 136 -13.33 -10.04 9.78
N GLY A 137 -14.15 -10.04 10.84
CA GLY A 137 -13.77 -9.61 12.18
C GLY A 137 -13.84 -8.10 12.39
N SER A 138 -12.95 -7.57 13.23
CA SER A 138 -12.90 -6.14 13.58
C SER A 138 -12.12 -5.34 12.55
N VAL A 139 -12.74 -5.03 11.41
CA VAL A 139 -12.09 -4.28 10.33
C VAL A 139 -11.80 -2.84 10.77
N PRO A 140 -10.54 -2.36 10.69
CA PRO A 140 -10.20 -0.99 11.02
C PRO A 140 -10.86 0.01 10.07
N VAL A 141 -11.32 1.14 10.61
CA VAL A 141 -11.80 2.28 9.81
C VAL A 141 -10.67 2.79 8.90
N GLY A 142 -11.02 3.12 7.66
CA GLY A 142 -10.10 3.67 6.67
C GLY A 142 -9.41 4.93 7.17
N ARG A 143 -8.10 5.03 6.88
CA ARG A 143 -7.24 6.10 7.37
C ARG A 143 -5.98 6.23 6.53
N ARG A 144 -5.34 7.40 6.59
CA ARG A 144 -4.08 7.67 5.89
C ARG A 144 -2.92 7.88 6.86
N SER A 145 -1.70 7.78 6.36
CA SER A 145 -0.47 8.08 7.12
C SER A 145 -0.34 7.27 8.43
N HIS A 146 -0.91 6.07 8.46
CA HIS A 146 -0.71 5.09 9.53
C HIS A 146 0.64 4.38 9.35
N SER A 147 1.06 3.59 10.32
CA SER A 147 2.16 2.63 10.15
C SER A 147 1.59 1.25 9.95
N ALA A 148 2.26 0.49 9.10
CA ALA A 148 2.03 -0.92 8.96
C ALA A 148 3.34 -1.67 9.13
N PHE A 149 3.27 -2.85 9.73
CA PHE A 149 4.44 -3.71 9.94
C PHE A 149 4.02 -5.17 9.99
N VAL A 150 4.91 -6.05 9.56
CA VAL A 150 4.70 -7.50 9.59
C VAL A 150 5.42 -8.08 10.79
N TYR A 151 4.70 -8.83 11.61
CA TYR A 151 5.27 -9.54 12.76
C TYR A 151 4.68 -10.94 12.84
N GLY A 152 5.53 -11.97 12.85
CA GLY A 152 5.11 -13.36 12.69
C GLY A 152 4.33 -13.55 11.37
N ASP A 153 3.13 -14.12 11.46
CA ASP A 153 2.21 -14.33 10.32
C ASP A 153 1.13 -13.23 10.21
N GLY A 154 1.30 -12.10 10.89
CA GLY A 154 0.31 -11.02 10.97
C GLY A 154 0.78 -9.71 10.33
N LEU A 155 -0.14 -9.04 9.64
CA LEU A 155 -0.01 -7.64 9.26
C LEU A 155 -0.63 -6.76 10.34
N TYR A 156 0.13 -5.82 10.88
CA TYR A 156 -0.34 -4.92 11.93
C TYR A 156 -0.47 -3.50 11.39
N ILE A 157 -1.50 -2.79 11.88
CA ILE A 157 -1.77 -1.38 11.59
C ILE A 157 -1.79 -0.61 12.90
N PHE A 158 -1.09 0.53 12.94
CA PHE A 158 -1.12 1.45 14.08
C PHE A 158 -1.36 2.89 13.65
N GLY A 159 -2.23 3.57 14.39
CA GLY A 159 -2.46 5.01 14.31
C GLY A 159 -3.01 5.45 12.96
N GLY A 160 -2.62 6.64 12.52
CA GLY A 160 -3.12 7.28 11.29
C GLY A 160 -4.15 8.37 11.55
N TYR A 161 -4.72 8.88 10.47
CA TYR A 161 -5.71 9.96 10.51
C TYR A 161 -6.80 9.78 9.46
N ASN A 162 -8.02 10.12 9.83
CA ASN A 162 -9.14 10.21 8.90
C ASN A 162 -9.64 11.66 8.89
N GLY A 163 -9.47 12.33 7.75
CA GLY A 163 -9.81 13.74 7.58
C GLY A 163 -11.30 14.02 7.43
N LEU A 164 -12.12 13.02 7.11
CA LEU A 164 -13.58 13.20 7.04
C LEU A 164 -14.21 13.38 8.42
N VAL A 165 -13.61 12.77 9.44
CA VAL A 165 -14.06 12.84 10.84
C VAL A 165 -13.07 13.57 11.75
N GLU A 166 -12.06 14.19 11.16
CA GLU A 166 -10.97 14.93 11.82
C GLU A 166 -10.30 14.19 12.98
N GLU A 167 -10.17 12.86 12.88
CA GLU A 167 -9.73 12.01 13.99
C GLU A 167 -8.35 11.40 13.74
N HIS A 168 -7.48 11.53 14.74
CA HIS A 168 -6.22 10.79 14.83
C HIS A 168 -6.42 9.51 15.65
N TYR A 169 -5.72 8.44 15.30
CA TYR A 169 -5.87 7.15 15.96
C TYR A 169 -4.60 6.74 16.74
N ASN A 170 -4.77 5.87 17.74
CA ASN A 170 -3.70 5.14 18.44
C ASN A 170 -4.08 3.68 18.72
N ASP A 171 -5.08 3.17 18.04
CA ASP A 171 -5.48 1.77 18.08
C ASP A 171 -4.49 0.90 17.27
N ILE A 172 -4.48 -0.39 17.59
CA ILE A 172 -3.70 -1.40 16.89
C ILE A 172 -4.66 -2.45 16.36
N TYR A 173 -4.49 -2.82 15.09
CA TYR A 173 -5.19 -3.95 14.49
C TYR A 173 -4.20 -4.94 13.92
N ARG A 174 -4.55 -6.22 13.96
CA ARG A 174 -3.82 -7.32 13.34
C ARG A 174 -4.71 -8.00 12.32
N TYR A 175 -4.24 -8.14 11.10
CA TYR A 175 -4.79 -9.02 10.09
C TYR A 175 -4.04 -10.34 10.09
N CYS A 176 -4.78 -11.44 10.24
CA CYS A 176 -4.27 -12.80 10.11
C CYS A 176 -4.43 -13.27 8.67
N THR A 177 -3.34 -13.45 7.93
CA THR A 177 -3.38 -13.86 6.50
C THR A 177 -4.01 -15.23 6.30
N ARG A 178 -3.78 -16.17 7.23
CA ARG A 178 -4.35 -17.53 7.17
C ARG A 178 -5.86 -17.57 7.36
N ARG A 179 -6.39 -16.74 8.27
CA ARG A 179 -7.82 -16.67 8.60
C ARG A 179 -8.58 -15.61 7.80
N GLN A 180 -7.85 -14.74 7.10
CA GLN A 180 -8.37 -13.53 6.47
C GLN A 180 -9.22 -12.67 7.43
N GLU A 181 -8.77 -12.55 8.66
CA GLU A 181 -9.55 -11.97 9.75
C GLU A 181 -8.77 -10.85 10.43
N TRP A 182 -9.45 -9.72 10.65
CA TRP A 182 -8.96 -8.61 11.46
C TRP A 182 -9.37 -8.78 12.91
N ALA A 183 -8.43 -8.48 13.82
CA ALA A 183 -8.69 -8.37 15.24
C ALA A 183 -8.10 -7.07 15.77
N ARG A 184 -8.84 -6.40 16.65
CA ARG A 184 -8.29 -5.28 17.43
C ARG A 184 -7.35 -5.86 18.48
N VAL A 185 -6.14 -5.31 18.55
CA VAL A 185 -5.14 -5.66 19.57
C VAL A 185 -5.31 -4.71 20.74
N ILE A 186 -5.40 -5.27 21.95
CA ILE A 186 -5.45 -4.50 23.19
C ILE A 186 -4.05 -4.52 23.81
N PRO A 187 -3.26 -3.44 23.65
CA PRO A 187 -1.93 -3.37 24.25
C PRO A 187 -2.02 -3.24 25.78
N HIS A 188 -1.05 -3.82 26.48
CA HIS A 188 -0.86 -3.59 27.90
C HIS A 188 -0.09 -2.28 28.13
N GLY A 189 -0.40 -1.59 29.23
CA GLY A 189 0.23 -0.32 29.59
C GLY A 189 -0.37 0.90 28.88
N ALA A 190 0.32 2.03 28.97
CA ALA A 190 -0.14 3.27 28.36
C ALA A 190 0.18 3.28 26.84
N PRO A 191 -0.83 3.43 25.96
CA PRO A 191 -0.58 3.49 24.53
C PRO A 191 0.08 4.83 24.15
N PRO A 192 0.80 4.90 23.01
CA PRO A 192 1.22 6.19 22.47
C PRO A 192 0.00 7.08 22.22
N THR A 193 0.18 8.40 22.27
CA THR A 193 -0.89 9.33 21.91
C THR A 193 -1.34 9.11 20.46
N LYS A 194 -2.61 9.41 20.17
CA LYS A 194 -3.16 9.50 18.81
C LYS A 194 -2.20 10.26 17.90
N ARG A 195 -1.85 9.68 16.75
CA ARG A 195 -0.82 10.23 15.85
C ARG A 195 -0.86 9.63 14.44
N ARG A 196 -0.15 10.28 13.53
CA ARG A 196 0.14 9.82 12.16
C ARG A 196 1.59 10.09 11.77
N ARG A 197 2.06 9.54 10.66
CA ARG A 197 3.40 9.76 10.06
C ARG A 197 4.57 9.33 10.96
N GLN A 198 4.34 8.35 11.81
CA GLN A 198 5.38 7.71 12.62
C GLN A 198 6.18 6.70 11.79
N SER A 199 7.44 6.51 12.17
CA SER A 199 8.31 5.47 11.62
C SER A 199 8.41 4.32 12.59
N CYS A 200 8.33 3.09 12.08
CA CYS A 200 8.37 1.87 12.88
C CYS A 200 9.46 0.93 12.37
N ILE A 201 10.14 0.26 13.29
CA ILE A 201 11.09 -0.83 13.00
C ILE A 201 10.87 -1.96 14.00
N ILE A 202 10.97 -3.20 13.53
CA ILE A 202 10.95 -4.39 14.39
C ILE A 202 12.38 -4.84 14.62
N LYS A 203 12.74 -5.07 15.88
CA LYS A 203 14.02 -5.67 16.29
C LYS A 203 13.71 -6.85 17.22
N GLY A 204 13.88 -8.07 16.71
CA GLY A 204 13.45 -9.28 17.43
C GLY A 204 11.93 -9.30 17.60
N ASP A 205 11.48 -9.35 18.85
CA ASP A 205 10.06 -9.30 19.26
C ASP A 205 9.57 -7.89 19.61
N THR A 206 10.44 -6.87 19.46
CA THR A 206 10.17 -5.52 19.92
C THR A 206 9.90 -4.59 18.73
N LEU A 207 8.73 -3.94 18.73
CA LEU A 207 8.42 -2.82 17.85
C LEU A 207 8.96 -1.51 18.46
N ILE A 208 9.81 -0.82 17.71
CA ILE A 208 10.31 0.51 18.08
C ILE A 208 9.68 1.54 17.14
N MET A 209 9.09 2.59 17.73
CA MET A 209 8.35 3.63 17.00
C MET A 209 8.88 5.01 17.36
N PHE A 210 9.11 5.84 16.34
CA PHE A 210 9.60 7.20 16.50
C PHE A 210 8.75 8.22 15.74
N GLY A 211 8.67 9.43 16.31
CA GLY A 211 8.09 10.59 15.66
C GLY A 211 6.57 10.52 15.46
N GLY A 212 6.13 11.20 14.40
CA GLY A 212 4.73 11.42 14.05
C GLY A 212 4.19 12.78 14.52
N SER A 213 3.02 13.14 14.00
CA SER A 213 2.27 14.36 14.33
C SER A 213 0.92 14.02 14.95
N ARG A 214 0.46 14.88 15.85
CA ARG A 214 -0.89 14.85 16.44
C ARG A 214 -1.87 15.70 15.63
#